data_AF-A0A3C0AGD8-F1
#
_entry.id   AF-A0A3C0AGD8-F1
#
_cell.length_a   1.000
_cell.length_b   1.000
_cell.length_c   1.000
_cell.angle_alpha   90.00
_cell.angle_beta   90.00
_cell.angle_gamma   90.00
#
_symmetry.space_group_name_H-M   'P 1'
#
loop_
_entity.id
_entity.type
_entity.pdbx_description
1 polymer ?
#
loop_
_entity_poly.entity_id
_entity_poly.type
_entity_poly.pdbx_seq_one_letter_code
_entity_poly.pdbx_strand_id
1 'polypeptide(L)'
;MNPTPVTRRHWIKQTLLQSMGLAAASQLQLASSFAAPAKSAENPPVILLRSGWQTVNIGDIGHSPGILKLLEVYAPEFEIILWPNSVDRGVEPMLQKRFPKLKIVKGRLNRNGKLDSKELQQAFEKADFFLHGSGPSVVSRRELAFWKQQTGKPYGIYGVTVSEINP
;
A
#
# COMPACT_ATOMS: atom_id res chain seq x y z
N MET A 1 58.78 0.13 0.43
CA MET A 1 57.93 -0.84 1.16
C MET A 1 56.58 -0.88 0.44
N ASN A 2 56.22 -2.00 -0.18
CA ASN A 2 54.92 -2.13 -0.83
C ASN A 2 53.83 -2.39 0.22
N PRO A 3 52.65 -1.73 0.15
CA PRO A 3 51.57 -1.99 1.08
C PRO A 3 51.11 -3.45 0.95
N THR A 4 50.96 -4.13 2.09
CA THR A 4 50.41 -5.49 2.14
C THR A 4 48.99 -5.49 1.57
N PRO A 5 48.65 -6.41 0.66
CA PRO A 5 47.33 -6.44 0.04
C PRO A 5 46.26 -6.74 1.09
N VAL A 6 45.33 -5.80 1.25
CA VAL A 6 44.18 -5.97 2.15
C VAL A 6 43.33 -7.12 1.62
N THR A 7 43.36 -8.24 2.32
CA THR A 7 42.53 -9.39 1.95
C THR A 7 41.07 -9.10 2.26
N ARG A 8 40.16 -9.61 1.42
CA ARG A 8 38.69 -9.48 1.58
C ARG A 8 38.21 -9.84 2.99
N ARG A 9 38.87 -10.80 3.64
CA ARG A 9 38.58 -11.22 5.03
C ARG A 9 38.97 -10.17 6.06
N HIS A 10 40.03 -9.40 5.83
CA HIS A 10 40.44 -8.30 6.71
C HIS A 10 39.43 -7.16 6.66
N TRP A 11 39.00 -6.77 5.45
CA TRP A 11 37.98 -5.74 5.26
C TRP A 11 36.65 -6.10 5.96
N ILE A 12 36.14 -7.32 5.76
CA ILE A 12 34.88 -7.76 6.40
C ILE A 12 34.94 -7.69 7.92
N LYS A 13 36.06 -8.11 8.53
CA LYS A 13 36.23 -8.05 9.99
C LYS A 13 36.26 -6.61 10.51
N GLN A 14 36.91 -5.70 9.78
CA GLN A 14 37.02 -4.30 10.16
C GLN A 14 35.67 -3.57 10.04
N THR A 15 34.88 -3.87 9.00
CA THR A 15 33.54 -3.29 8.82
C THR A 15 32.53 -3.78 9.88
N LEU A 16 32.63 -5.04 10.31
CA LEU A 16 31.77 -5.60 11.38
C LEU A 16 32.07 -4.99 12.76
N LEU A 17 33.33 -4.68 13.05
CA LEU A 17 33.71 -4.03 14.31
C LEU A 17 33.26 -2.56 14.39
N GLN A 18 33.21 -1.86 13.25
CA GLN A 18 32.76 -0.47 13.21
C GLN A 18 31.23 -0.32 13.22
N SER A 19 30.46 -1.32 12.78
CA SER A 19 28.99 -1.28 12.81
C SER A 19 28.40 -1.58 14.19
N MET A 20 29.13 -2.26 15.09
CA MET A 20 28.68 -2.50 16.46
C MET A 20 28.75 -1.25 17.37
N GLY A 21 29.57 -0.25 17.02
CA GLY A 21 29.68 1.00 17.78
C GLY A 21 28.55 2.01 17.52
N LEU A 22 27.89 1.94 16.35
CA LEU A 22 26.82 2.88 15.95
C LEU A 22 25.40 2.38 16.27
N ALA A 23 25.24 1.10 16.64
CA ALA A 23 23.95 0.51 16.94
C ALA A 23 23.41 0.83 18.36
N ALA A 24 24.26 1.30 19.28
CA ALA A 24 23.83 1.59 20.66
C ALA A 24 23.23 2.99 20.85
N ALA A 25 23.46 3.94 19.92
CA ALA A 25 22.98 5.32 20.06
C ALA A 25 21.71 5.63 19.25
N SER A 26 21.26 4.73 18.37
CA SER A 26 20.13 4.94 17.46
C SER A 26 18.85 4.18 17.87
N GLN A 27 18.89 3.41 18.96
CA GLN A 27 17.76 2.58 19.40
C GLN A 27 16.73 3.29 20.30
N LEU A 28 16.88 4.58 20.62
CA LEU A 28 15.99 5.25 21.59
C LEU A 28 14.83 6.08 21.00
N GLN A 29 14.63 6.16 19.68
CA GLN A 29 13.60 7.08 19.11
C GLN A 29 12.66 6.49 18.05
N LEU A 30 12.66 5.18 17.80
CA LEU A 30 11.70 4.55 16.86
C LEU A 30 10.63 3.67 17.54
N ALA A 31 10.46 3.77 18.85
CA ALA A 31 9.37 3.10 19.56
C ALA A 31 8.39 4.13 20.08
N SER A 32 7.35 4.46 19.31
CA SER A 32 5.98 4.86 19.79
C SER A 32 5.11 5.51 18.70
N SER A 33 4.83 4.82 17.59
CA SER A 33 3.71 5.23 16.70
C SER A 33 2.72 4.11 16.39
N PHE A 34 2.93 2.90 16.90
CA PHE A 34 2.04 1.76 16.67
C PHE A 34 1.70 1.09 18.00
N ALA A 35 0.93 1.77 18.86
CA ALA A 35 0.07 1.12 19.85
C ALA A 35 -0.62 2.18 20.71
N ALA A 36 -1.78 2.64 20.25
CA ALA A 36 -2.88 2.86 21.17
C ALA A 36 -4.00 1.90 20.74
N PRO A 37 -4.64 1.14 21.64
CA PRO A 37 -5.83 0.38 21.28
C PRO A 37 -6.91 1.39 20.90
N ALA A 38 -7.21 1.47 19.61
CA ALA A 38 -8.19 2.42 19.10
C ALA A 38 -9.57 2.02 19.62
N LYS A 39 -10.08 2.81 20.57
CA LYS A 39 -11.52 2.97 20.78
C LYS A 39 -12.13 3.23 19.41
N SER A 40 -13.19 2.53 19.01
CA SER A 40 -13.83 2.76 17.71
C SER A 40 -14.15 4.25 17.60
N ALA A 41 -13.39 4.97 16.77
CA ALA A 41 -13.66 6.38 16.55
C ALA A 41 -15.06 6.49 15.94
N GLU A 42 -15.84 7.48 16.36
CA GLU A 42 -17.14 7.76 15.73
C GLU A 42 -17.00 7.96 14.20
N ASN A 43 -15.79 8.31 13.75
CA ASN A 43 -15.39 8.38 12.35
C ASN A 43 -14.03 7.69 12.15
N PRO A 44 -13.99 6.38 11.79
CA PRO A 44 -12.73 5.70 11.50
C PRO A 44 -12.05 6.30 10.27
N PRO A 45 -10.71 6.42 10.26
CA PRO A 45 -9.98 6.88 9.08
C PRO A 45 -10.21 5.93 7.89
N VAL A 46 -10.28 6.48 6.68
CA VAL A 46 -10.71 5.72 5.49
C VAL A 46 -9.56 5.49 4.51
N ILE A 47 -9.35 4.23 4.13
CA ILE A 47 -8.42 3.85 3.06
C ILE A 47 -9.21 3.61 1.77
N LEU A 48 -8.86 4.36 0.72
CA LEU A 48 -9.27 4.05 -0.64
C LEU A 48 -8.24 3.09 -1.26
N LEU A 49 -8.61 1.80 -1.32
CA LEU A 49 -7.77 0.74 -1.88
C LEU A 49 -8.03 0.63 -3.39
N ARG A 50 -7.05 1.02 -4.20
CA ARG A 50 -7.06 0.76 -5.65
C ARG A 50 -6.44 -0.60 -5.93
N SER A 51 -7.27 -1.60 -6.24
CA SER A 51 -6.82 -2.98 -6.53
C SER A 51 -7.71 -3.65 -7.59
N GLY A 52 -7.79 -4.99 -7.61
CA GLY A 52 -8.65 -5.76 -8.51
C GLY A 52 -8.42 -5.48 -10.00
N TRP A 53 -7.19 -5.72 -10.48
CA TRP A 53 -6.76 -5.31 -11.83
C TRP A 53 -7.46 -6.08 -12.94
N GLN A 54 -7.48 -7.41 -12.84
CA GLN A 54 -8.05 -8.30 -13.84
C GLN A 54 -8.71 -9.47 -13.15
N THR A 55 -9.81 -9.93 -13.72
CA THR A 55 -10.56 -11.11 -13.26
C THR A 55 -10.40 -12.29 -14.23
N VAL A 56 -9.56 -12.15 -15.26
CA VAL A 56 -9.15 -13.27 -16.15
C VAL A 56 -7.92 -14.00 -15.61
N ASN A 57 -7.17 -13.37 -14.70
CA ASN A 57 -5.98 -13.89 -14.07
C ASN A 57 -6.27 -14.18 -12.60
N ILE A 58 -6.13 -15.44 -12.17
CA ILE A 58 -6.43 -15.84 -10.79
C ILE A 58 -5.42 -15.29 -9.76
N GLY A 59 -4.18 -15.03 -10.17
CA GLY A 59 -3.19 -14.34 -9.35
C GLY A 59 -3.62 -12.91 -9.05
N ASP A 60 -4.10 -12.18 -10.07
CA ASP A 60 -4.63 -10.82 -9.89
C ASP A 60 -5.88 -10.81 -8.99
N ILE A 61 -6.74 -11.82 -9.12
CA ILE A 61 -7.87 -12.00 -8.19
C ILE A 61 -7.35 -12.19 -6.77
N GLY A 62 -6.33 -13.02 -6.56
CA GLY A 62 -5.78 -13.34 -5.23
C GLY A 62 -5.17 -12.15 -4.48
N HIS A 63 -4.67 -11.14 -5.18
CA HIS A 63 -4.07 -9.96 -4.56
C HIS A 63 -5.06 -9.14 -3.71
N SER A 64 -6.29 -8.95 -4.19
CA SER A 64 -7.30 -8.13 -3.49
C SER A 64 -7.75 -8.72 -2.14
N PRO A 65 -8.21 -9.98 -2.04
CA PRO A 65 -8.56 -10.58 -0.75
C PRO A 65 -7.34 -10.74 0.17
N GLY A 66 -6.14 -10.92 -0.39
CA GLY A 66 -4.90 -10.98 0.39
C GLY A 66 -4.63 -9.70 1.17
N ILE A 67 -4.61 -8.54 0.49
CA ILE A 67 -4.40 -7.26 1.17
C ILE A 67 -5.57 -6.89 2.08
N LEU A 68 -6.82 -7.17 1.67
CA LEU A 68 -7.99 -6.96 2.51
C LEU A 68 -7.89 -7.74 3.83
N LYS A 69 -7.39 -8.99 3.79
CA LYS A 69 -7.16 -9.77 4.99
C LYS A 69 -6.06 -9.17 5.87
N LEU A 70 -4.98 -8.66 5.29
CA LEU A 70 -3.92 -8.00 6.06
C LEU A 70 -4.45 -6.75 6.76
N LEU A 71 -5.22 -5.91 6.07
CA LEU A 71 -5.83 -4.72 6.66
C LEU A 71 -6.85 -5.08 7.76
N GLU A 72 -7.65 -6.13 7.56
CA GLU A 72 -8.57 -6.65 8.59
C GLU A 72 -7.85 -7.08 9.88
N VAL A 73 -6.62 -7.59 9.78
CA VAL A 73 -5.85 -8.09 10.93
C VAL A 73 -4.99 -7.00 11.58
N TYR A 74 -4.30 -6.20 10.77
CA TYR A 74 -3.25 -5.29 11.25
C TYR A 74 -3.64 -3.82 11.25
N ALA A 75 -4.78 -3.47 10.63
CA ALA A 75 -5.30 -2.11 10.57
C ALA A 75 -6.84 -2.10 10.77
N PRO A 76 -7.39 -2.81 11.79
CA PRO A 76 -8.83 -2.98 11.97
C PRO A 76 -9.60 -1.69 12.27
N GLU A 77 -8.90 -0.63 12.67
CA GLU A 77 -9.44 0.69 12.94
C GLU A 77 -9.79 1.48 11.67
N PHE A 78 -9.31 1.07 10.49
CA PHE A 78 -9.57 1.75 9.23
C PHE A 78 -10.83 1.21 8.54
N GLU A 79 -11.63 2.12 8.00
CA GLU A 79 -12.66 1.75 7.03
C GLU A 79 -12.02 1.55 5.65
N ILE A 80 -12.33 0.44 4.97
CA ILE A 80 -11.80 0.16 3.65
C ILE A 80 -12.86 0.36 2.58
N ILE A 81 -12.53 1.18 1.59
CA ILE A 81 -13.29 1.30 0.34
C ILE A 81 -12.42 0.70 -0.78
N LEU A 82 -12.90 -0.39 -1.40
CA LEU A 82 -12.26 -0.96 -2.57
C LEU A 82 -12.71 -0.23 -3.83
N TRP A 83 -11.75 0.27 -4.59
CA TRP A 83 -11.93 0.75 -5.96
C TRP A 83 -11.25 -0.22 -6.94
N PRO A 84 -12.00 -1.20 -7.48
CA PRO A 84 -11.45 -2.20 -8.37
C PRO A 84 -11.41 -1.75 -9.83
N ASN A 85 -10.55 -2.36 -10.65
CA ASN A 85 -10.62 -2.20 -12.10
C ASN A 85 -11.69 -3.13 -12.69
N SER A 86 -11.72 -4.38 -12.24
CA SER A 86 -12.81 -5.31 -12.47
C SER A 86 -13.03 -6.20 -11.25
N VAL A 87 -14.29 -6.52 -11.00
CA VAL A 87 -14.76 -7.52 -10.03
C VAL A 87 -15.87 -8.38 -10.66
N ASP A 88 -15.87 -8.51 -11.99
CA ASP A 88 -16.78 -9.38 -12.72
C ASP A 88 -16.51 -10.88 -12.45
N ARG A 89 -17.17 -11.79 -13.18
CA ARG A 89 -16.96 -13.25 -13.08
C ARG A 89 -17.09 -13.81 -11.65
N GLY A 90 -18.00 -13.23 -10.86
CA GLY A 90 -18.28 -13.68 -9.50
C GLY A 90 -17.28 -13.20 -8.44
N VAL A 91 -16.32 -12.34 -8.79
CA VAL A 91 -15.35 -11.82 -7.81
C VAL A 91 -16.00 -10.86 -6.82
N GLU A 92 -16.89 -9.97 -7.27
CA GLU A 92 -17.63 -9.07 -6.37
C GLU A 92 -18.43 -9.83 -5.29
N PRO A 93 -19.30 -10.82 -5.62
CA PRO A 93 -20.01 -11.57 -4.59
C PRO A 93 -19.08 -12.43 -3.73
N MET A 94 -17.97 -12.96 -4.27
CA MET A 94 -16.96 -13.66 -3.49
C MET A 94 -16.34 -12.74 -2.42
N LEU A 95 -15.95 -11.52 -2.81
CA LEU A 95 -15.38 -10.53 -1.90
C LEU A 95 -16.40 -10.09 -0.85
N GLN A 96 -17.63 -9.78 -1.26
CA GLN A 96 -18.71 -9.40 -0.33
C GLN A 96 -19.04 -10.52 0.67
N LYS A 97 -19.04 -11.79 0.24
CA LYS A 97 -19.24 -12.93 1.13
C LYS A 97 -18.12 -13.04 2.18
N ARG A 98 -16.86 -12.82 1.80
CA ARG A 98 -15.73 -12.90 2.73
C ARG A 98 -15.60 -11.65 3.60
N PHE A 99 -15.93 -10.48 3.08
CA PHE A 99 -15.78 -9.19 3.75
C PHE A 99 -17.11 -8.42 3.71
N PRO A 100 -18.09 -8.79 4.57
CA PRO A 100 -19.45 -8.23 4.49
C PRO A 100 -19.56 -6.71 4.74
N LYS A 101 -18.52 -6.12 5.33
CA LYS A 101 -18.44 -4.67 5.58
C LYS A 101 -17.75 -3.89 4.44
N LEU A 102 -17.22 -4.60 3.44
CA LEU A 102 -16.43 -3.99 2.37
C LEU A 102 -17.31 -3.15 1.46
N LYS A 103 -16.99 -1.87 1.35
CA LYS A 103 -17.59 -0.99 0.34
C LYS A 103 -16.82 -1.12 -0.96
N ILE A 104 -17.52 -1.30 -2.07
CA ILE A 104 -16.94 -1.37 -3.41
C ILE A 104 -17.50 -0.23 -4.24
N VAL A 105 -16.62 0.64 -4.74
CA VAL A 105 -17.01 1.77 -5.59
C VAL A 105 -16.52 1.54 -7.01
N LYS A 106 -17.42 1.77 -7.98
CA LYS A 106 -17.13 1.64 -9.41
C LYS A 106 -16.93 3.03 -10.02
N GLY A 107 -16.30 3.07 -11.18
CA GLY A 107 -15.95 4.32 -11.87
C GLY A 107 -14.48 4.37 -12.24
N ARG A 108 -14.10 5.40 -12.98
CA ARG A 108 -12.78 5.59 -13.55
C ARG A 108 -12.36 7.06 -13.50
N LEU A 109 -11.05 7.26 -13.46
CA LEU A 109 -10.45 8.50 -13.89
C LEU A 109 -10.37 8.50 -15.42
N ASN A 110 -11.15 9.37 -16.06
CA ASN A 110 -11.18 9.46 -17.52
C ASN A 110 -9.96 10.23 -18.06
N ARG A 111 -9.81 10.24 -19.39
CA ARG A 111 -8.68 10.91 -20.08
C ARG A 111 -8.63 12.42 -19.87
N ASN A 112 -9.75 13.05 -19.50
CA ASN A 112 -9.85 14.49 -19.27
C ASN A 112 -9.55 14.87 -17.81
N GLY A 113 -9.05 13.92 -17.00
CA GLY A 113 -8.74 14.18 -15.60
C GLY A 113 -9.97 14.35 -14.72
N LYS A 114 -11.09 13.68 -15.03
CA LYS A 114 -12.31 13.70 -14.22
C LYS A 114 -12.70 12.29 -13.77
N LEU A 115 -13.21 12.19 -12.55
CA LEU A 115 -13.86 10.97 -12.04
C LEU A 115 -15.26 10.89 -12.64
N ASP A 116 -15.59 9.77 -13.29
CA ASP A 116 -16.84 9.59 -14.04
C ASP A 116 -18.03 9.07 -13.21
N SER A 117 -17.83 8.79 -11.92
CA SER A 117 -18.86 8.34 -10.97
C SER A 117 -18.94 9.29 -9.79
N LYS A 118 -20.17 9.58 -9.34
CA LYS A 118 -20.42 10.36 -8.13
C LYS A 118 -19.98 9.59 -6.88
N GLU A 119 -20.21 8.29 -6.84
CA GLU A 119 -19.80 7.42 -5.74
C GLU A 119 -18.27 7.40 -5.61
N LEU A 120 -17.55 7.39 -6.74
CA LEU A 120 -16.10 7.49 -6.75
C LEU A 120 -15.61 8.87 -6.28
N GLN A 121 -16.28 9.96 -6.67
CA GLN A 121 -15.96 11.30 -6.18
C GLN A 121 -16.13 11.39 -4.65
N GLN A 122 -17.24 10.87 -4.12
CA GLN A 122 -17.48 10.79 -2.67
C GLN A 122 -16.44 9.94 -1.95
N ALA A 123 -16.01 8.82 -2.56
CA ALA A 123 -14.95 8.00 -2.02
C ALA A 123 -13.60 8.75 -1.96
N PHE A 124 -13.29 9.55 -2.97
CA PHE A 124 -12.09 10.40 -2.97
C PHE A 124 -12.14 11.48 -1.88
N GLU A 125 -13.30 12.12 -1.69
CA GLU A 125 -13.49 13.14 -0.65
C GLU A 125 -13.36 12.53 0.75
N LYS A 126 -14.04 11.39 0.97
CA LYS A 126 -14.08 10.69 2.25
C LYS A 126 -12.75 10.05 2.64
N ALA A 127 -12.00 9.50 1.69
CA ALA A 127 -10.78 8.78 1.99
C ALA A 127 -9.69 9.70 2.56
N ASP A 128 -8.96 9.21 3.55
CA ASP A 128 -7.83 9.92 4.18
C ASP A 128 -6.49 9.45 3.63
N PHE A 129 -6.47 8.24 3.05
CA PHE A 129 -5.28 7.62 2.50
C PHE A 129 -5.61 6.83 1.24
N PHE A 130 -4.80 7.01 0.19
CA PHE A 130 -4.91 6.22 -1.04
C PHE A 130 -3.88 5.10 -1.05
N LEU A 131 -4.32 3.85 -1.23
CA LEU A 131 -3.44 2.70 -1.30
C LEU A 131 -3.51 2.05 -2.69
N HIS A 132 -2.41 2.13 -3.44
CA HIS A 132 -2.20 1.32 -4.64
C HIS A 132 -1.89 -0.13 -4.23
N GLY A 133 -2.66 -1.10 -4.73
CA GLY A 133 -2.52 -2.52 -4.42
C GLY A 133 -1.59 -3.30 -5.36
N SER A 134 -1.26 -4.53 -4.96
CA SER A 134 -0.27 -5.41 -5.61
C SER A 134 -0.46 -5.57 -7.11
N GLY A 135 0.61 -5.48 -7.91
CA GLY A 135 0.59 -5.65 -9.37
C GLY A 135 1.99 -5.70 -9.98
N PRO A 136 2.13 -5.96 -11.29
CA PRO A 136 3.43 -6.12 -11.96
C PRO A 136 4.24 -4.82 -12.05
N SER A 137 3.64 -3.70 -11.64
CA SER A 137 4.25 -2.40 -11.45
C SER A 137 3.26 -1.49 -10.70
N VAL A 138 3.62 -0.22 -10.52
CA VAL A 138 2.66 0.82 -10.14
C VAL A 138 1.70 1.09 -11.31
N VAL A 139 0.71 0.21 -11.51
CA VAL A 139 -0.22 0.29 -12.66
C VAL A 139 -1.17 1.49 -12.60
N SER A 140 -1.47 2.02 -11.41
CA SER A 140 -2.35 3.20 -11.25
C SER A 140 -1.57 4.50 -10.97
N ARG A 141 -0.42 4.67 -11.64
CA ARG A 141 0.39 5.91 -11.56
C ARG A 141 -0.43 7.17 -11.83
N ARG A 142 -1.33 7.11 -12.82
CA ARG A 142 -2.18 8.26 -13.19
C ARG A 142 -3.15 8.60 -12.07
N GLU A 143 -3.79 7.60 -11.47
CA GLU A 143 -4.70 7.78 -10.35
C GLU A 143 -3.98 8.28 -9.09
N LEU A 144 -2.75 7.82 -8.83
CA LEU A 144 -1.90 8.33 -7.73
C LEU A 144 -1.51 9.80 -7.94
N ALA A 145 -1.08 10.15 -9.15
CA ALA A 145 -0.74 11.54 -9.48
C ALA A 145 -1.97 12.45 -9.36
N PHE A 146 -3.12 11.98 -9.84
CA PHE A 146 -4.39 12.68 -9.70
C PHE A 146 -4.79 12.84 -8.22
N TRP A 147 -4.71 11.77 -7.42
CA TRP A 147 -4.96 11.83 -5.97
C TRP A 147 -4.09 12.90 -5.29
N LYS A 148 -2.78 12.87 -5.54
CA LYS A 148 -1.84 13.83 -4.98
C LYS A 148 -2.18 15.26 -5.37
N GLN A 149 -2.52 15.49 -6.64
CA GLN A 149 -2.87 16.81 -7.15
C GLN A 149 -4.19 17.33 -6.58
N GLN A 150 -5.22 16.49 -6.52
CA GLN A 150 -6.57 16.93 -6.13
C GLN A 150 -6.76 17.04 -4.62
N THR A 151 -6.11 16.16 -3.85
CA THR A 151 -6.38 16.05 -2.41
C THR A 151 -5.24 16.53 -1.53
N GLY A 152 -3.99 16.44 -2.00
CA GLY A 152 -2.80 16.62 -1.17
C GLY A 152 -2.62 15.59 -0.05
N LYS A 153 -3.53 14.61 0.07
CA LYS A 153 -3.55 13.59 1.12
C LYS A 153 -2.48 12.52 0.90
N PRO A 154 -2.01 11.83 1.94
CA PRO A 154 -0.99 10.79 1.83
C PRO A 154 -1.45 9.60 0.96
N TYR A 155 -0.47 8.88 0.41
CA TYR A 155 -0.71 7.66 -0.36
C TYR A 155 0.40 6.63 -0.14
N GLY A 156 0.11 5.37 -0.46
CA GLY A 156 1.04 4.25 -0.39
C GLY A 156 0.96 3.34 -1.62
N ILE A 157 2.00 2.53 -1.80
CA ILE A 157 2.12 1.53 -2.86
C ILE A 157 2.47 0.21 -2.18
N TYR A 158 1.69 -0.84 -2.46
CA TYR A 158 1.85 -2.15 -1.83
C TYR A 158 2.03 -3.25 -2.86
N GLY A 159 2.99 -4.15 -2.62
CA GLY A 159 3.11 -5.42 -3.35
C GLY A 159 3.39 -5.28 -4.85
N VAL A 160 4.13 -4.26 -5.27
CA VAL A 160 4.46 -4.07 -6.68
C VAL A 160 5.83 -4.61 -7.04
N THR A 161 5.97 -5.12 -8.25
CA THR A 161 7.29 -5.37 -8.84
C THR A 161 7.91 -4.06 -9.32
N VAL A 162 9.19 -3.85 -8.98
CA VAL A 162 10.02 -2.76 -9.52
C VAL A 162 11.20 -3.38 -10.26
N SER A 163 11.31 -3.07 -11.55
CA SER A 163 12.36 -3.66 -12.41
C SER A 163 13.75 -3.07 -12.14
N GLU A 164 13.79 -1.82 -11.69
CA GLU A 164 15.03 -1.12 -11.35
C GLU A 164 14.83 -0.40 -10.02
N ILE A 165 15.76 -0.63 -9.09
CA ILE A 165 15.93 0.13 -7.86
C ILE A 165 17.32 0.73 -8.00
N ASN A 166 17.39 2.04 -8.26
CA ASN A 166 18.66 2.76 -8.29
C ASN A 166 18.87 3.39 -6.89
N PRO A 167 19.70 2.80 -6.02
CA PRO A 167 19.89 3.23 -4.64
C PRO A 167 20.64 4.56 -4.52
#